data_AF-A0A383CB45-F1
#
_entry.id   AF-A0A383CB45-F1
#
_cell.length_a   1.000
_cell.length_b   1.000
_cell.length_c   1.000
_cell.angle_alpha   90.00
_cell.angle_beta   90.00
_cell.angle_gamma   90.00
#
_symmetry.space_group_name_H-M   'P 1'
#
loop_
_entity.id
_entity.type
_entity.pdbx_description
1 polymer ?
#
loop_
_entity_poly.entity_id
_entity_poly.type
_entity_poly.pdbx_seq_one_letter_code
_entity_poly.pdbx_strand_id
1 'polypeptide(L)'
;MAVDGVEVQPAKKGVNPGKGHHHLLVDVDLPSDSSKGISKDANHVHMGDGSTCKELKLSSGKHVIRALFADGKHVPFNPAVTSTVIVTVK
;
A
#
# COMPACT_ATOMS: atom_id res chain seq x y z
N MET A 1 8.74 1.03 6.42
CA MET A 1 8.37 2.17 5.57
C MET A 1 8.07 3.35 6.47
N ALA A 2 8.69 4.51 6.22
CA ALA A 2 8.34 5.75 6.91
C ALA A 2 7.31 6.51 6.08
N VAL A 3 6.46 7.28 6.74
CA VAL A 3 5.48 8.19 6.14
C VAL A 3 5.67 9.57 6.74
N ASP A 4 5.49 10.62 5.94
CA ASP A 4 5.55 12.01 6.38
C ASP A 4 4.15 12.62 6.26
N GLY A 5 3.76 13.48 7.21
CA GLY A 5 2.44 14.12 7.26
C GLY A 5 1.24 13.21 7.56
N VAL A 6 1.44 11.90 7.72
CA VAL A 6 0.41 10.92 8.09
C VAL A 6 0.94 9.93 9.14
N GLU A 7 0.05 9.25 9.85
CA GLU A 7 0.37 8.30 10.91
C GLU A 7 -0.12 6.88 10.57
N VAL A 8 0.71 5.87 10.82
CA VAL A 8 0.32 4.47 10.65
C VAL A 8 -0.65 4.04 11.76
N GLN A 9 -1.80 3.49 11.38
CA GLN A 9 -2.83 2.98 12.26
C GLN A 9 -3.50 1.75 11.65
N PRO A 10 -3.78 0.69 12.44
CA PRO A 10 -4.51 -0.47 11.96
C PRO A 10 -5.92 -0.13 11.49
N ALA A 11 -6.36 -0.72 10.37
CA ALA A 11 -7.67 -0.51 9.76
C ALA A 11 -8.85 -0.76 10.74
N LYS A 12 -8.69 -1.70 11.67
CA LYS A 12 -9.69 -2.02 12.71
C LYS A 12 -10.03 -0.86 13.65
N LYS A 13 -9.23 0.22 13.65
CA LYS A 13 -9.49 1.46 14.41
C LYS A 13 -10.40 2.44 13.67
N GLY A 14 -10.87 2.08 12.48
CA GLY A 14 -11.75 2.91 11.65
C GLY A 14 -10.99 3.98 10.86
N VAL A 15 -11.73 4.93 10.30
CA VAL A 15 -11.17 6.05 9.53
C VAL A 15 -10.93 7.22 10.47
N ASN A 16 -9.68 7.66 10.57
CA ASN A 16 -9.28 8.79 11.39
C ASN A 16 -8.46 9.79 10.55
N PRO A 17 -8.62 11.11 10.74
CA PRO A 17 -7.90 12.12 9.96
C PRO A 17 -6.38 11.92 10.01
N GLY A 18 -5.75 11.89 8.85
CA GLY A 18 -4.29 11.73 8.73
C GLY A 18 -3.77 10.35 9.15
N LYS A 19 -4.64 9.35 9.36
CA LYS A 19 -4.25 8.00 9.79
C LYS A 19 -4.65 6.94 8.77
N GLY A 20 -3.79 5.93 8.62
CA GLY A 20 -3.99 4.89 7.63
C GLY A 20 -2.95 3.79 7.72
N HIS A 21 -2.84 2.95 6.70
CA HIS A 21 -1.89 1.86 6.67
C HIS A 21 -1.31 1.61 5.27
N HIS A 22 -0.25 0.80 5.23
CA HIS A 22 0.46 0.49 4.01
C HIS A 22 -0.23 -0.58 3.17
N HIS A 23 -0.05 -0.45 1.86
CA HIS A 23 -0.37 -1.47 0.87
C HIS A 23 0.84 -1.62 -0.04
N LEU A 24 1.09 -2.84 -0.51
CA LEU A 24 2.08 -3.09 -1.55
C LEU A 24 1.38 -3.63 -2.79
N LEU A 25 1.54 -2.92 -3.89
CA LEU A 25 1.03 -3.28 -5.21
C LEU A 25 2.19 -3.88 -6.00
N VAL A 26 2.07 -5.15 -6.35
CA VAL A 26 3.11 -5.94 -7.02
C VAL A 26 2.72 -6.13 -8.48
N ASP A 27 3.49 -5.55 -9.39
CA ASP A 27 3.32 -5.61 -10.85
C ASP A 27 1.97 -5.11 -11.36
N VAL A 28 1.32 -4.25 -10.58
CA VAL A 28 0.08 -3.55 -10.96
C VAL A 28 0.26 -2.05 -10.78
N ASP A 29 -0.43 -1.27 -11.61
CA ASP A 29 -0.41 0.18 -11.52
C ASP A 29 -1.22 0.69 -10.32
N LEU A 30 -1.01 1.97 -9.99
CA LEU A 30 -1.84 2.64 -8.99
C LEU A 30 -3.31 2.64 -9.45
N PRO A 31 -4.27 2.58 -8.51
CA PRO A 31 -5.68 2.66 -8.86
C PRO A 31 -5.96 3.97 -9.60
N SER A 32 -6.57 3.86 -10.78
CA SER A 32 -6.98 5.02 -11.58
C SER A 32 -8.05 5.87 -10.90
N ASP A 33 -8.81 5.26 -9.98
CA ASP A 33 -9.83 5.89 -9.15
C ASP A 33 -9.44 5.78 -7.67
N SER A 34 -8.90 6.87 -7.12
CA SER A 34 -8.50 6.95 -5.70
C SER A 34 -9.66 7.18 -4.74
N SER A 35 -10.92 7.19 -5.21
CA SER A 35 -12.11 7.26 -4.34
C SER A 35 -12.58 5.88 -3.86
N LYS A 36 -12.05 4.81 -4.45
CA LYS A 36 -12.42 3.43 -4.14
C LYS A 36 -11.37 2.75 -3.28
N GLY A 37 -11.82 1.74 -2.54
CA GLY A 37 -10.93 0.87 -1.80
C GLY A 37 -10.00 0.10 -2.73
N ILE A 38 -8.76 -0.10 -2.28
CA ILE A 38 -7.77 -0.91 -2.99
C ILE A 38 -8.28 -2.35 -3.15
N SER A 39 -8.08 -2.92 -4.34
CA SER A 39 -8.47 -4.28 -4.70
C SER A 39 -7.92 -5.32 -3.72
N LYS A 40 -8.67 -6.40 -3.53
CA LYS A 40 -8.27 -7.56 -2.72
C LYS A 40 -8.01 -8.75 -3.63
N ASP A 41 -6.80 -8.82 -4.15
CA ASP A 41 -6.31 -9.92 -4.97
C ASP A 41 -4.85 -10.24 -4.62
N ALA A 42 -4.24 -11.19 -5.33
CA ALA A 42 -2.89 -11.66 -5.05
C ALA A 42 -1.79 -10.61 -5.26
N ASN A 43 -2.05 -9.57 -6.06
CA ASN A 43 -1.09 -8.51 -6.37
C ASN A 43 -1.17 -7.34 -5.38
N HIS A 44 -2.16 -7.33 -4.49
CA HIS A 44 -2.37 -6.28 -3.49
C HIS A 44 -2.16 -6.83 -2.08
N VAL A 45 -1.01 -6.53 -1.50
CA VAL A 45 -0.68 -6.93 -0.13
C VAL A 45 -1.19 -5.88 0.85
N HIS A 46 -2.20 -6.26 1.62
CA HIS A 46 -2.82 -5.39 2.63
C HIS A 46 -2.09 -5.49 3.96
N MET A 47 -1.60 -4.35 4.47
CA MET A 47 -0.94 -4.24 5.78
C MET A 47 -1.86 -3.56 6.80
N GLY A 48 -3.16 -3.90 6.75
CA GLY A 48 -4.23 -3.32 7.58
C GLY A 48 -4.12 -3.62 9.07
N ASP A 49 -3.16 -4.44 9.48
CA ASP A 49 -2.77 -4.65 10.87
C ASP A 49 -1.88 -3.51 11.41
N GLY A 50 -1.47 -2.56 10.56
CA GLY A 50 -0.58 -1.45 10.92
C GLY A 50 0.90 -1.83 10.85
N SER A 51 1.24 -2.98 10.26
CA SER A 51 2.65 -3.33 10.00
C SER A 51 3.30 -2.32 9.05
N THR A 52 4.61 -2.14 9.20
CA THR A 52 5.42 -1.21 8.37
C THR A 52 6.50 -1.92 7.55
N CYS A 53 6.55 -3.25 7.66
CA CYS A 53 7.46 -4.12 6.93
C CYS A 53 6.72 -5.41 6.54
N LYS A 54 7.02 -5.93 5.35
CA LYS A 54 6.49 -7.19 4.86
C LYS A 54 7.56 -7.92 4.05
N GLU A 55 7.67 -9.22 4.28
CA GLU A 55 8.45 -10.10 3.42
C GLU A 55 7.60 -10.49 2.20
N LEU A 56 8.17 -10.33 1.00
CA LEU A 56 7.53 -10.71 -0.26
C LEU A 56 8.32 -11.86 -0.89
N LYS A 57 7.62 -12.91 -1.30
CA LYS A 57 8.18 -13.96 -2.14
C LYS A 57 7.86 -13.63 -3.60
N LEU A 58 8.90 -13.39 -4.39
CA LEU A 58 8.80 -12.99 -5.79
C LEU A 58 9.45 -14.06 -6.67
N SER A 59 8.90 -14.25 -7.86
CA SER A 59 9.50 -15.10 -8.90
C SER A 59 10.80 -14.49 -9.44
N SER A 60 11.63 -15.29 -10.11
CA SER A 60 12.76 -14.75 -10.87
C SER A 60 12.24 -13.84 -11.99
N GLY A 61 12.90 -12.70 -12.20
CA GLY A 61 12.48 -11.67 -13.15
C GLY A 61 12.40 -10.26 -12.58
N LYS A 62 11.96 -9.32 -13.42
CA LYS A 62 11.78 -7.91 -13.07
C LYS A 62 10.40 -7.70 -12.45
N HIS A 63 10.36 -7.04 -11.30
CA HIS A 63 9.14 -6.69 -10.58
C HIS A 63 9.10 -5.18 -10.30
N VAL A 64 7.90 -4.61 -10.36
CA VAL A 64 7.62 -3.23 -9.92
C VAL A 64 6.74 -3.30 -8.69
N ILE A 65 7.26 -2.79 -7.57
CA ILE A 65 6.57 -2.78 -6.28
C ILE A 65 6.25 -1.34 -5.93
N ARG A 66 4.98 -1.04 -5.70
CA ARG A 66 4.51 0.30 -5.33
C ARG A 66 3.97 0.23 -3.90
N ALA A 67 4.56 1.00 -3.00
CA ALA A 67 3.96 1.26 -1.70
C ALA A 67 2.85 2.32 -1.88
N LEU A 68 1.66 2.05 -1.37
CA LEU A 68 0.52 2.96 -1.41
C LEU A 68 -0.07 3.09 0.00
N PHE A 69 -0.19 4.32 0.48
CA PHE A 69 -0.81 4.60 1.77
C PHE A 69 -2.30 4.93 1.60
N ALA A 70 -3.14 4.36 2.46
CA ALA A 70 -4.58 4.51 2.39
C ALA A 70 -5.20 4.55 3.78
N ASP A 71 -6.41 5.10 3.90
CA ASP A 71 -7.14 5.25 5.16
C ASP A 71 -7.64 3.91 5.72
N GLY A 72 -8.35 3.95 6.85
CA GLY A 72 -8.93 2.75 7.47
C GLY A 72 -9.96 1.98 6.61
N LYS A 73 -10.48 2.59 5.53
CA LYS A 73 -11.33 1.95 4.52
C LYS A 73 -10.55 1.46 3.29
N HIS A 74 -9.22 1.52 3.34
CA HIS A 74 -8.32 1.16 2.24
C HIS A 74 -8.49 2.09 1.03
N VAL A 75 -8.98 3.32 1.24
CA VAL A 75 -9.10 4.34 0.20
C VAL A 75 -7.81 5.17 0.19
N PRO A 76 -7.10 5.27 -0.96
CA PRO A 76 -5.89 6.07 -1.05
C PRO A 76 -6.13 7.54 -0.68
N PHE A 77 -5.12 8.20 -0.12
CA PHE A 77 -5.18 9.65 0.07
C PHE A 77 -5.15 10.39 -1.27
N ASN A 78 -5.64 11.63 -1.28
CA ASN A 78 -5.55 12.52 -2.44
C ASN A 78 -4.86 13.83 -2.03
N PRO A 79 -3.66 14.16 -2.54
CA PRO A 79 -2.87 13.37 -3.49
C PRO A 79 -2.39 12.03 -2.91
N ALA A 80 -2.14 11.06 -3.79
CA ALA A 80 -1.69 9.74 -3.39
C ALA A 80 -0.33 9.79 -2.70
N VAL A 81 -0.24 9.22 -1.50
CA VAL A 81 1.02 9.01 -0.78
C VAL A 81 1.57 7.67 -1.22
N THR A 82 2.58 7.68 -2.09
CA THR A 82 3.10 6.49 -2.74
C THR A 82 4.61 6.57 -3.00
N SER A 83 5.24 5.41 -3.12
CA SER A 83 6.63 5.28 -3.57
C SER A 83 6.78 4.01 -4.40
N THR A 84 7.71 4.02 -5.37
CA THR A 84 7.91 2.89 -6.29
C THR A 84 9.35 2.40 -6.22
N VAL A 85 9.50 1.08 -6.21
CA VAL A 85 10.79 0.41 -6.36
C VAL A 85 10.70 -0.62 -7.48
N ILE A 86 11.78 -0.75 -8.24
CA ILE A 86 11.93 -1.75 -9.28
C ILE A 86 13.03 -2.70 -8.84
N VAL A 87 12.74 -3.99 -8.78
CA VAL A 87 13.69 -5.02 -8.37
C VAL A 87 13.81 -6.08 -9.46
N THR A 88 14.95 -6.75 -9.53
CA THR A 88 15.14 -7.93 -10.37
C THR A 88 15.63 -9.07 -9.51
N VAL A 89 14.82 -10.11 -9.40
CA VAL A 89 15.15 -11.35 -8.69
C VAL A 89 15.87 -12.25 -9.68
N LYS A 90 17.02 -12.81 -9.27
CA LYS A 90 17.81 -13.74 -10.07
C LYS A 90 17.43 -15.16 -9.71
#